data_AF-A0A382KX91-F1
#
_entry.id   AF-A0A382KX91-F1
#
_cell.length_a   1.000
_cell.length_b   1.000
_cell.length_c   1.000
_cell.angle_alpha   90.00
_cell.angle_beta   90.00
_cell.angle_gamma   90.00
#
_symmetry.space_group_name_H-M   'P 1'
#
loop_
_entity.id
_entity.type
_entity.pdbx_description
1 polymer ?
#
loop_
_entity_poly.entity_id
_entity_poly.type
_entity_poly.pdbx_seq_one_letter_code
_entity_poly.pdbx_strand_id
1 'polypeptide(L)'
;TETLMSAQSMVEGYWVRFAVRNNLATSSIGLMHSFNREKKFFVKNSLGVTEYPYWKRGVHKYLDEGRIGAQYRIVLPQNEETIIYDFFRSKPFDRTRGMGGTGKGLDRIMLGLWGEIQAKENLRVLGSVAFLTPVLLFGFYYFFMYLVSGGNYLWISLILFQVSVIILFSYLLRTIAIDFKFINSEMRLVFLGLLFLLMIQFFRKALNLRADFPRINKLFLLGICFFGFIIILNFITSLSWPHEEQMNLIKYPPDSLGPGIIKPYQIFIPFGILLLLSILLSFISWRKGNSASGYLCLSFMLPFLAVPLAGVVYLIFREHFYLIMPSATGFLLLSMFVTFGFSVAQNMNDLKRLALEQQMRLTEAYQRFVPEQLLSNLEKESILDVRLGDQVQKEMSILFSDIRSFTTLS
;
A
#
# COMPACT_ATOMS: atom_id res chain seq x y z
N THR A 1 -27.55 -29.45 19.70
CA THR A 1 -27.75 -28.00 19.71
C THR A 1 -27.00 -27.41 18.53
N GLU A 2 -27.70 -26.76 17.61
CA GLU A 2 -27.11 -26.22 16.37
C GLU A 2 -26.39 -24.87 16.58
N THR A 3 -26.39 -24.35 17.81
CA THR A 3 -25.79 -23.06 18.17
C THR A 3 -24.73 -23.21 19.25
N LEU A 4 -23.66 -22.41 19.14
CA LEU A 4 -22.62 -22.29 20.17
C LEU A 4 -23.27 -21.79 21.48
N MET A 5 -22.94 -22.44 22.61
CA MET A 5 -23.48 -22.07 23.92
C MET A 5 -23.00 -20.68 24.38
N SER A 6 -21.80 -20.27 23.98
CA SER A 6 -21.24 -18.96 24.27
C SER A 6 -20.20 -18.58 23.21
N ALA A 7 -20.04 -17.28 22.96
CA ALA A 7 -18.94 -16.77 22.13
C ALA A 7 -17.57 -17.19 22.71
N GLN A 8 -17.47 -17.37 24.03
CA GLN A 8 -16.25 -17.79 24.73
C GLN A 8 -15.71 -19.14 24.27
N SER A 9 -16.59 -20.04 23.81
CA SER A 9 -16.17 -21.33 23.24
C SER A 9 -15.20 -21.16 22.07
N MET A 10 -15.20 -20.03 21.36
CA MET A 10 -14.22 -19.75 20.31
C MET A 10 -12.78 -19.65 20.84
N VAL A 11 -12.58 -19.15 22.05
CA VAL A 11 -11.25 -19.00 22.68
C VAL A 11 -10.86 -20.24 23.46
N GLU A 12 -11.81 -20.84 24.17
CA GLU A 12 -11.57 -22.04 24.98
C GLU A 12 -11.43 -23.30 24.11
N GLY A 13 -12.16 -23.32 23.00
CA GLY A 13 -12.22 -24.39 22.04
C GLY A 13 -13.51 -25.20 22.16
N TYR A 14 -13.97 -25.75 21.04
CA TYR A 14 -15.11 -26.65 20.99
C TYR A 14 -14.92 -27.73 19.91
N TRP A 15 -15.68 -28.81 20.06
CA TRP A 15 -15.75 -29.88 19.07
C TRP A 15 -17.01 -29.76 18.23
N VAL A 16 -16.86 -29.89 16.92
CA VAL A 16 -17.95 -30.01 15.98
C VAL A 16 -18.00 -31.44 15.50
N ARG A 17 -19.17 -32.07 15.60
CA ARG A 17 -19.44 -33.37 14.99
C ARG A 17 -20.36 -33.15 13.80
N PHE A 18 -19.97 -33.61 12.63
CA PHE A 18 -20.82 -33.61 11.46
C PHE A 18 -20.61 -34.88 10.63
N ALA A 19 -21.62 -35.26 9.87
CA ALA A 19 -21.58 -36.41 8.99
C ALA A 19 -21.50 -35.96 7.54
N VAL A 20 -20.70 -36.68 6.75
CA VAL A 20 -20.46 -36.37 5.34
C VAL A 20 -20.64 -37.66 4.55
N ARG A 21 -21.47 -37.60 3.51
CA ARG A 21 -21.57 -38.67 2.53
C ARG A 21 -20.74 -38.30 1.29
N ASN A 22 -19.75 -39.12 0.97
CA ASN A 22 -18.91 -38.88 -0.19
C ASN A 22 -19.49 -39.54 -1.44
N ASN A 23 -20.04 -38.73 -2.35
CA ASN A 23 -20.57 -39.18 -3.64
C ASN A 23 -19.58 -38.94 -4.80
N LEU A 24 -18.33 -38.58 -4.51
CA LEU A 24 -17.28 -38.33 -5.51
C LEU A 24 -16.56 -39.63 -5.87
N ALA A 25 -15.96 -39.67 -7.07
CA ALA A 25 -15.19 -40.80 -7.56
C ALA A 25 -13.85 -41.01 -6.83
N THR A 26 -13.47 -40.12 -5.92
CA THR A 26 -12.23 -40.20 -5.14
C THR A 26 -12.53 -40.23 -3.65
N SER A 27 -11.74 -41.00 -2.90
CA SER A 27 -11.78 -41.00 -1.45
C SER A 27 -10.88 -39.92 -0.83
N SER A 28 -10.04 -39.25 -1.63
CA SER A 28 -9.12 -38.22 -1.15
C SER A 28 -9.78 -36.84 -1.17
N ILE A 29 -10.34 -36.46 -0.03
CA ILE A 29 -11.06 -35.21 0.16
C ILE A 29 -10.20 -34.25 0.98
N GLY A 30 -10.23 -32.96 0.68
CA GLY A 30 -9.60 -31.95 1.50
C GLY A 30 -10.60 -31.31 2.45
N LEU A 31 -10.20 -31.17 3.71
CA LEU A 31 -10.94 -30.44 4.72
C LEU A 31 -10.29 -29.08 4.94
N MET A 32 -11.06 -28.04 4.64
CA MET A 32 -10.62 -26.66 4.64
C MET A 32 -11.29 -25.83 5.73
N HIS A 33 -10.53 -24.98 6.42
CA HIS A 33 -11.05 -23.95 7.33
C HIS A 33 -10.78 -22.55 6.77
N SER A 34 -11.71 -21.63 7.01
CA SER A 34 -11.56 -20.21 6.66
C SER A 34 -10.37 -19.58 7.38
N PHE A 35 -10.24 -19.84 8.68
CA PHE A 35 -9.08 -19.45 9.46
C PHE A 35 -8.96 -20.30 10.72
N ASN A 36 -7.83 -21.00 10.88
CA ASN A 36 -7.55 -21.75 12.09
C ASN A 36 -6.05 -21.72 12.41
N ARG A 37 -5.69 -21.77 13.70
CA ARG A 37 -4.30 -21.77 14.19
C ARG A 37 -3.89 -23.09 14.82
N GLU A 38 -4.87 -23.90 15.14
CA GLU A 38 -4.69 -25.17 15.81
C GLU A 38 -5.71 -26.16 15.28
N LYS A 39 -5.25 -27.34 14.93
CA LYS A 39 -6.09 -28.34 14.31
C LYS A 39 -5.90 -29.68 15.00
N LYS A 40 -7.02 -30.23 15.45
CA LYS A 40 -7.14 -31.60 15.94
C LYS A 40 -8.45 -32.15 15.43
N PHE A 41 -8.44 -33.29 14.76
CA PHE A 41 -9.69 -33.90 14.31
C PHE A 41 -9.54 -35.40 14.11
N PHE A 42 -10.69 -36.07 14.16
CA PHE A 42 -10.84 -37.50 14.00
C PHE A 42 -11.87 -37.79 12.92
N VAL A 43 -11.65 -38.87 12.19
CA VAL A 43 -12.56 -39.34 11.16
C VAL A 43 -12.96 -40.78 11.52
N LYS A 44 -14.26 -41.05 11.59
CA LYS A 44 -14.83 -42.37 11.86
C LYS A 44 -15.64 -42.83 10.65
N ASN A 45 -15.23 -43.94 10.06
CA ASN A 45 -15.82 -44.52 8.85
C ASN A 45 -15.68 -46.06 8.88
N SER A 46 -15.95 -46.75 7.76
CA SER A 46 -15.83 -48.22 7.70
C SER A 46 -14.41 -48.75 7.93
N LEU A 47 -13.38 -47.92 7.72
CA LEU A 47 -11.97 -48.25 7.97
C LEU A 47 -11.58 -48.09 9.45
N GLY A 48 -12.52 -47.69 10.31
CA GLY A 48 -12.30 -47.46 11.74
C GLY A 48 -12.21 -45.98 12.10
N VAL A 49 -11.49 -45.69 13.18
CA VAL A 49 -11.26 -44.31 13.67
C VAL A 49 -9.83 -43.90 13.32
N THR A 50 -9.69 -42.89 12.46
CA THR A 50 -8.39 -42.31 12.10
C THR A 50 -8.21 -40.98 12.84
N GLU A 51 -7.17 -40.89 13.67
CA GLU A 51 -6.70 -39.62 14.25
C GLU A 51 -5.66 -38.99 13.32
N TYR A 52 -5.87 -37.72 12.96
CA TYR A 52 -4.92 -36.98 12.15
C TYR A 52 -3.94 -36.21 13.03
N PRO A 53 -2.67 -36.05 12.62
CA PRO A 53 -1.65 -35.37 13.42
C PRO A 53 -2.10 -33.97 13.84
N TYR A 54 -1.95 -33.69 15.13
CA TYR A 54 -2.19 -32.35 15.67
C TYR A 54 -1.29 -31.32 14.97
N TRP A 55 -1.87 -30.18 14.60
CA TRP A 55 -1.12 -29.07 14.06
C TRP A 55 -1.36 -27.82 14.88
N LYS A 56 -0.27 -27.09 15.11
CA LYS A 56 -0.27 -25.76 15.69
C LYS A 56 0.66 -24.86 14.90
N ARG A 57 0.13 -23.72 14.46
CA ARG A 57 0.90 -22.71 13.75
C ARG A 57 2.07 -22.20 14.59
N GLY A 58 3.22 -22.00 13.96
CA GLY A 58 4.46 -21.53 14.61
C GLY A 58 5.25 -22.63 15.31
N VAL A 59 4.67 -23.82 15.52
CA VAL A 59 5.35 -24.99 16.10
C VAL A 59 5.63 -26.04 15.02
N HIS A 60 4.63 -26.34 14.20
CA HIS A 60 4.72 -27.37 13.17
C HIS A 60 4.98 -26.77 11.79
N LYS A 61 5.60 -27.55 10.90
CA LYS A 61 5.88 -27.16 9.50
C LYS A 61 4.60 -26.69 8.80
N TYR A 62 4.70 -25.72 7.90
CA TYR A 62 3.54 -25.25 7.14
C TYR A 62 3.06 -26.31 6.15
N LEU A 63 3.97 -26.88 5.36
CA LEU A 63 3.70 -27.88 4.33
C LEU A 63 4.10 -29.29 4.81
N ASP A 64 3.26 -30.27 4.50
CA ASP A 64 3.45 -31.70 4.78
C ASP A 64 2.73 -32.55 3.70
N GLU A 65 3.06 -33.84 3.56
CA GLU A 65 2.52 -34.71 2.51
C GLU A 65 0.98 -34.84 2.53
N GLY A 66 0.38 -34.70 3.72
CA GLY A 66 -1.08 -34.75 3.91
C GLY A 66 -1.70 -33.41 4.29
N ARG A 67 -0.96 -32.29 4.29
CA ARG A 67 -1.44 -31.03 4.90
C ARG A 67 -0.79 -29.78 4.32
N ILE A 68 -1.57 -28.71 4.19
CA ILE A 68 -1.08 -27.35 3.94
C ILE A 68 -1.64 -26.40 5.00
N GLY A 69 -0.80 -25.99 5.94
CA GLY A 69 -1.20 -25.18 7.09
C GLY A 69 -2.28 -25.88 7.91
N ALA A 70 -3.47 -25.28 8.01
CA ALA A 70 -4.61 -25.87 8.70
C ALA A 70 -5.46 -26.81 7.82
N GLN A 71 -5.15 -26.95 6.53
CA GLN A 71 -5.94 -27.74 5.57
C GLN A 71 -5.38 -29.15 5.46
N TYR A 72 -6.24 -30.16 5.58
CA TYR A 72 -5.83 -31.57 5.64
C TYR A 72 -6.43 -32.38 4.49
N ARG A 73 -5.63 -33.31 3.97
CA ARG A 73 -6.10 -34.42 3.15
C ARG A 73 -6.70 -35.48 4.07
N ILE A 74 -7.96 -35.78 3.88
CA ILE A 74 -8.71 -36.79 4.63
C ILE A 74 -9.23 -37.87 3.69
N VAL A 75 -9.35 -39.10 4.21
CA VAL A 75 -9.89 -40.24 3.47
C VAL A 75 -11.37 -40.42 3.84
N LEU A 76 -12.25 -40.20 2.87
CA LEU A 76 -13.69 -40.43 2.97
C LEU A 76 -14.08 -41.53 1.97
N PRO A 77 -14.40 -42.76 2.39
CA PRO A 77 -14.76 -43.82 1.47
C PRO A 77 -16.05 -43.49 0.69
N GLN A 78 -16.19 -44.09 -0.49
CA GLN A 78 -17.24 -43.73 -1.44
C GLN A 78 -18.59 -44.29 -0.99
N ASN A 79 -19.66 -43.53 -1.25
CA ASN A 79 -21.06 -43.89 -1.04
C ASN A 79 -21.46 -44.24 0.40
N GLU A 80 -20.57 -44.05 1.37
CA GLU A 80 -20.85 -44.23 2.79
C GLU A 80 -20.87 -42.90 3.56
N GLU A 81 -21.45 -42.94 4.75
CA GLU A 81 -21.45 -41.82 5.68
C GLU A 81 -20.22 -41.90 6.59
N THR A 82 -19.42 -40.83 6.57
CA THR A 82 -18.28 -40.66 7.45
C THR A 82 -18.57 -39.59 8.50
N ILE A 83 -18.30 -39.89 9.76
CA ILE A 83 -18.45 -38.95 10.87
C ILE A 83 -17.11 -38.25 11.11
N ILE A 84 -17.12 -36.93 11.08
CA ILE A 84 -15.95 -36.09 11.33
C ILE A 84 -16.15 -35.37 12.67
N TYR A 85 -15.14 -35.48 13.54
CA TYR A 85 -15.04 -34.73 14.80
C TYR A 85 -13.93 -33.72 14.66
N ASP A 86 -14.27 -32.44 14.65
CA ASP A 86 -13.33 -31.36 14.37
C ASP A 86 -13.20 -30.38 15.54
N PHE A 87 -11.98 -30.17 16.02
CA PHE A 87 -11.70 -29.20 17.07
C PHE A 87 -11.42 -27.82 16.46
N PHE A 88 -12.14 -26.83 16.96
CA PHE A 88 -11.92 -25.43 16.62
C PHE A 88 -11.50 -24.64 17.84
N ARG A 89 -10.41 -23.87 17.72
CA ARG A 89 -10.00 -22.87 18.72
C ARG A 89 -9.28 -21.70 18.09
N SER A 90 -9.67 -20.50 18.50
CA SER A 90 -9.03 -19.24 18.13
C SER A 90 -8.57 -18.49 19.38
N LYS A 91 -7.40 -18.87 19.91
CA LYS A 91 -6.75 -18.21 21.05
C LYS A 91 -5.39 -17.62 20.66
N PRO A 92 -5.16 -16.30 20.79
CA PRO A 92 -6.10 -15.21 21.14
C PRO A 92 -7.01 -14.78 19.98
N PHE A 93 -8.29 -14.50 20.20
CA PHE A 93 -9.31 -14.28 19.16
C PHE A 93 -8.96 -13.18 18.13
N ASP A 94 -9.27 -13.42 16.86
CA ASP A 94 -9.07 -12.43 15.78
C ASP A 94 -10.27 -11.49 15.67
N ARG A 95 -10.15 -10.29 16.24
CA ARG A 95 -11.21 -9.28 16.23
C ARG A 95 -11.50 -8.67 14.85
N THR A 96 -10.71 -8.97 13.82
CA THR A 96 -11.00 -8.53 12.44
C THR A 96 -11.99 -9.45 11.72
N ARG A 97 -12.37 -10.56 12.35
CA ARG A 97 -13.23 -11.58 11.76
C ARG A 97 -14.50 -11.73 12.59
N GLY A 98 -15.63 -11.85 11.90
CA GLY A 98 -16.94 -12.00 12.52
C GLY A 98 -17.30 -13.44 12.88
N MET A 99 -18.44 -13.58 13.56
CA MET A 99 -19.14 -14.83 13.81
C MET A 99 -20.00 -15.22 12.59
N GLY A 100 -20.33 -16.50 12.44
CA GLY A 100 -21.04 -17.09 11.28
C GLY A 100 -22.28 -16.33 10.78
N GLY A 101 -22.63 -16.56 9.49
CA GLY A 101 -23.88 -16.11 8.86
C GLY A 101 -23.74 -15.37 7.52
N THR A 102 -22.61 -14.71 7.24
CA THR A 102 -22.44 -13.86 6.03
C THR A 102 -21.22 -14.25 5.17
N GLY A 103 -20.83 -15.52 5.21
CA GLY A 103 -19.70 -16.04 4.42
C GLY A 103 -18.29 -15.75 4.96
N LYS A 104 -18.17 -14.99 6.07
CA LYS A 104 -16.88 -14.52 6.66
C LYS A 104 -16.52 -15.09 8.05
N GLY A 105 -17.30 -16.03 8.59
CA GLY A 105 -17.04 -16.64 9.90
C GLY A 105 -15.67 -17.34 10.00
N LEU A 106 -15.03 -17.24 11.18
CA LEU A 106 -13.77 -17.93 11.47
C LEU A 106 -13.92 -19.46 11.46
N ASP A 107 -15.07 -19.92 11.95
CA ASP A 107 -15.51 -21.29 12.17
C ASP A 107 -15.95 -22.02 10.89
N ARG A 108 -15.91 -21.34 9.73
CA ARG A 108 -16.37 -21.93 8.48
C ARG A 108 -15.47 -23.08 8.03
N ILE A 109 -16.10 -24.24 7.88
CA ILE A 109 -15.52 -25.46 7.30
C ILE A 109 -15.98 -25.60 5.85
N MET A 110 -15.10 -26.04 4.96
CA MET A 110 -15.43 -26.41 3.59
C MET A 110 -14.78 -27.75 3.26
N LEU A 111 -15.44 -28.53 2.42
CA LEU A 111 -14.91 -29.75 1.85
C LEU A 111 -14.75 -29.55 0.34
N GLY A 112 -13.71 -30.14 -0.22
CA GLY A 112 -13.46 -30.09 -1.66
C GLY A 112 -12.46 -31.16 -2.07
N LEU A 113 -12.19 -31.27 -3.37
CA LEU A 113 -11.14 -32.16 -3.84
C LEU A 113 -9.80 -31.69 -3.29
N TRP A 114 -8.97 -32.63 -2.79
CA TRP A 114 -7.66 -32.26 -2.22
C TRP A 114 -6.82 -31.48 -3.22
N GLY A 115 -6.74 -31.93 -4.48
CA GLY A 115 -6.00 -31.24 -5.54
C GLY A 115 -6.47 -29.80 -5.79
N GLU A 116 -7.77 -29.52 -5.71
CA GLU A 116 -8.30 -28.16 -5.85
C GLU A 116 -7.92 -27.26 -4.66
N ILE A 117 -7.95 -27.81 -3.44
CA ILE A 117 -7.54 -27.08 -2.23
C ILE A 117 -6.04 -26.76 -2.30
N GLN A 118 -5.21 -27.70 -2.77
CA GLN A 118 -3.79 -27.46 -3.00
C GLN A 118 -3.57 -26.37 -4.07
N ALA A 119 -4.25 -26.48 -5.20
CA ALA A 119 -4.16 -25.50 -6.29
C ALA A 119 -4.56 -24.10 -5.81
N LYS A 120 -5.67 -23.98 -5.08
CA LYS A 120 -6.16 -22.72 -4.50
C LYS A 120 -5.14 -22.07 -3.55
N GLU A 121 -4.54 -22.88 -2.68
CA GLU A 121 -3.57 -22.39 -1.69
C GLU A 121 -2.27 -21.95 -2.37
N ASN A 122 -1.80 -22.70 -3.37
CA ASN A 122 -0.64 -22.33 -4.18
C ASN A 122 -0.90 -21.06 -5.00
N LEU A 123 -2.08 -20.93 -5.63
CA LEU A 123 -2.48 -19.73 -6.38
C LEU A 123 -2.56 -18.49 -5.48
N ARG A 124 -2.97 -18.64 -4.22
CA ARG A 124 -2.97 -17.53 -3.26
C ARG A 124 -1.57 -17.00 -2.99
N VAL A 125 -0.60 -17.89 -2.78
CA VAL A 125 0.80 -17.50 -2.56
C VAL A 125 1.38 -16.89 -3.84
N LEU A 126 1.17 -17.55 -4.99
CA LEU A 126 1.64 -17.08 -6.29
C LEU A 126 1.09 -15.69 -6.64
N GLY A 127 -0.22 -15.47 -6.46
CA GLY A 127 -0.85 -14.17 -6.70
C GLY A 127 -0.28 -13.07 -5.82
N SER A 128 0.09 -13.39 -4.58
CA SER A 128 0.72 -12.43 -3.65
C SER A 128 2.13 -12.05 -4.11
N VAL A 129 2.92 -13.03 -4.59
CA VAL A 129 4.26 -12.79 -5.17
C VAL A 129 4.18 -12.03 -6.49
N ALA A 130 3.21 -12.37 -7.34
CA ALA A 130 2.97 -11.73 -8.62
C ALA A 130 2.61 -10.25 -8.46
N PHE A 131 1.95 -9.87 -7.36
CA PHE A 131 1.68 -8.46 -7.05
C PHE A 131 2.84 -7.75 -6.34
N LEU A 132 3.52 -8.45 -5.42
CA LEU A 132 4.68 -7.89 -4.70
C LEU A 132 5.82 -7.50 -5.65
N THR A 133 6.09 -8.33 -6.67
CA THR A 133 7.25 -8.16 -7.55
C THR A 133 7.20 -6.83 -8.34
N PRO A 134 6.11 -6.49 -9.07
CA PRO A 134 5.99 -5.18 -9.70
C PRO A 134 6.06 -4.02 -8.71
N VAL A 135 5.40 -4.12 -7.56
CA VAL A 135 5.40 -3.04 -6.55
C VAL A 135 6.82 -2.76 -6.04
N LEU A 136 7.61 -3.80 -5.76
CA LEU A 136 9.02 -3.66 -5.39
C LEU A 136 9.86 -3.08 -6.52
N LEU A 137 9.67 -3.54 -7.76
CA LEU A 137 10.37 -3.01 -8.94
C LEU A 137 10.10 -1.52 -9.12
N PHE A 138 8.84 -1.09 -9.00
CA PHE A 138 8.48 0.33 -9.03
C PHE A 138 9.08 1.10 -7.84
N GLY A 139 9.13 0.48 -6.65
CA GLY A 139 9.77 1.05 -5.46
C GLY A 139 11.24 1.36 -5.69
N PHE A 140 12.00 0.39 -6.24
CA PHE A 140 13.39 0.57 -6.64
C PHE A 140 13.55 1.54 -7.80
N TYR A 141 12.70 1.47 -8.82
CA TYR A 141 12.71 2.41 -9.93
C TYR A 141 12.62 3.87 -9.45
N TYR A 142 11.64 4.18 -8.59
CA TYR A 142 11.50 5.53 -8.05
C TYR A 142 12.61 5.90 -7.07
N PHE A 143 13.20 4.93 -6.38
CA PHE A 143 14.40 5.16 -5.56
C PHE A 143 15.58 5.61 -6.43
N PHE A 144 15.85 4.90 -7.54
CA PHE A 144 16.92 5.26 -8.46
C PHE A 144 16.65 6.60 -9.16
N MET A 145 15.41 6.85 -9.57
CA MET A 145 15.00 8.16 -10.10
C MET A 145 15.26 9.28 -9.08
N TYR A 146 15.01 9.04 -7.79
CA TYR A 146 15.36 9.98 -6.74
C TYR A 146 16.87 10.19 -6.60
N LEU A 147 17.71 9.16 -6.70
CA LEU A 147 19.16 9.33 -6.64
C LEU A 147 19.71 10.19 -7.79
N VAL A 148 19.11 10.09 -8.97
CA VAL A 148 19.53 10.85 -10.17
C VAL A 148 18.94 12.26 -10.19
N SER A 149 17.65 12.38 -9.89
CA SER A 149 16.88 13.62 -10.12
C SER A 149 16.54 14.37 -8.83
N GLY A 150 16.59 13.70 -7.67
CA GLY A 150 16.13 14.24 -6.40
C GLY A 150 14.61 14.40 -6.33
N GLY A 151 14.17 15.37 -5.51
CA GLY A 151 12.76 15.78 -5.45
C GLY A 151 11.81 14.78 -4.79
N ASN A 152 10.58 14.72 -5.30
CA ASN A 152 9.46 14.02 -4.64
C ASN A 152 9.39 12.51 -4.94
N TYR A 153 10.27 11.98 -5.80
CA TYR A 153 10.34 10.54 -6.12
C TYR A 153 10.64 9.67 -4.89
N LEU A 154 11.39 10.20 -3.91
CA LEU A 154 11.67 9.48 -2.66
C LEU A 154 10.38 9.06 -1.95
N TRP A 155 9.38 9.93 -1.88
CA TRP A 155 8.14 9.63 -1.18
C TRP A 155 7.34 8.55 -1.91
N ILE A 156 7.31 8.58 -3.24
CA ILE A 156 6.67 7.54 -4.05
C ILE A 156 7.34 6.18 -3.78
N SER A 157 8.68 6.15 -3.77
CA SER A 157 9.46 4.96 -3.46
C SER A 157 9.17 4.41 -2.05
N LEU A 158 9.19 5.27 -1.03
CA LEU A 158 8.90 4.88 0.36
C LEU A 158 7.47 4.33 0.52
N ILE A 159 6.49 4.92 -0.18
CA ILE A 159 5.10 4.42 -0.19
C ILE A 159 5.07 2.99 -0.77
N LEU A 160 5.74 2.76 -1.92
CA LEU A 160 5.75 1.45 -2.57
C LEU A 160 6.48 0.38 -1.75
N PHE A 161 7.60 0.73 -1.09
CA PHE A 161 8.24 -0.17 -0.14
C PHE A 161 7.33 -0.48 1.05
N GLN A 162 6.60 0.51 1.56
CA GLN A 162 5.64 0.29 2.64
C GLN A 162 4.45 -0.59 2.21
N VAL A 163 3.94 -0.42 0.98
CA VAL A 163 2.93 -1.33 0.40
C VAL A 163 3.50 -2.75 0.29
N SER A 164 4.76 -2.89 -0.12
CA SER A 164 5.45 -4.17 -0.21
C SER A 164 5.56 -4.86 1.16
N VAL A 165 5.90 -4.11 2.22
CA VAL A 165 5.90 -4.59 3.60
C VAL A 165 4.50 -5.07 4.00
N ILE A 166 3.44 -4.31 3.71
CA ILE A 166 2.07 -4.71 4.03
C ILE A 166 1.69 -6.02 3.31
N ILE A 167 2.04 -6.18 2.04
CA ILE A 167 1.77 -7.41 1.27
C ILE A 167 2.55 -8.59 1.88
N LEU A 168 3.83 -8.38 2.18
CA LEU A 168 4.70 -9.39 2.78
C LEU A 168 4.09 -9.92 4.10
N PHE A 169 3.74 -9.03 5.03
CA PHE A 169 3.16 -9.39 6.33
C PHE A 169 1.73 -9.94 6.22
N SER A 170 0.93 -9.45 5.25
CA SER A 170 -0.46 -9.89 5.10
C SER A 170 -0.60 -11.24 4.44
N TYR A 171 0.31 -11.64 3.54
CA TYR A 171 0.13 -12.83 2.70
C TYR A 171 1.29 -13.82 2.80
N LEU A 172 2.52 -13.40 2.51
CA LEU A 172 3.69 -14.28 2.44
C LEU A 172 4.12 -14.77 3.82
N LEU A 173 4.17 -13.89 4.81
CA LEU A 173 4.53 -14.27 6.17
C LEU A 173 3.42 -15.04 6.90
N ARG A 174 2.25 -15.25 6.26
CA ARG A 174 1.26 -16.20 6.79
C ARG A 174 1.69 -17.66 6.64
N THR A 175 2.52 -17.96 5.64
CA THR A 175 3.00 -19.32 5.36
C THR A 175 4.30 -19.64 6.11
N ILE A 176 4.99 -18.62 6.62
CA ILE A 176 6.22 -18.72 7.42
C ILE A 176 5.87 -18.61 8.91
N ALA A 177 6.65 -19.26 9.78
CA ALA A 177 6.47 -19.30 11.23
C ALA A 177 6.80 -17.97 11.95
N ILE A 178 6.43 -16.81 11.38
CA ILE A 178 6.59 -15.50 12.02
C ILE A 178 5.51 -15.30 13.09
N ASP A 179 5.87 -14.59 14.16
CA ASP A 179 4.97 -14.23 15.24
C ASP A 179 3.71 -13.53 14.71
N PHE A 180 2.58 -14.08 15.12
CA PHE A 180 1.24 -13.65 14.73
C PHE A 180 0.89 -12.24 15.19
N LYS A 181 1.62 -11.72 16.20
CA LYS A 181 1.54 -10.32 16.61
C LYS A 181 1.67 -9.38 15.41
N PHE A 182 2.54 -9.65 14.44
CA PHE A 182 2.70 -8.74 13.29
C PHE A 182 1.54 -8.76 12.28
N ILE A 183 0.66 -9.77 12.34
CA ILE A 183 -0.41 -9.97 11.34
C ILE A 183 -1.76 -9.50 11.89
N ASN A 184 -2.03 -9.80 13.15
CA ASN A 184 -3.36 -9.67 13.74
C ASN A 184 -3.43 -8.74 14.97
N SER A 185 -2.30 -8.19 15.43
CA SER A 185 -2.30 -7.13 16.45
C SER A 185 -2.41 -5.73 15.81
N GLU A 186 -2.34 -4.74 16.68
CA GLU A 186 -2.20 -3.31 16.39
C GLU A 186 -0.99 -2.99 15.49
N MET A 187 0.00 -3.89 15.37
CA MET A 187 1.10 -3.74 14.39
C MET A 187 0.61 -3.56 12.95
N ARG A 188 -0.52 -4.18 12.57
CA ARG A 188 -1.11 -3.94 11.25
C ARG A 188 -1.52 -2.48 11.07
N LEU A 189 -1.98 -1.83 12.13
CA LEU A 189 -2.36 -0.42 12.15
C LEU A 189 -1.13 0.49 12.15
N VAL A 190 0.00 0.05 12.71
CA VAL A 190 1.29 0.73 12.56
C VAL A 190 1.69 0.79 11.08
N PHE A 191 1.65 -0.34 10.37
CA PHE A 191 2.00 -0.37 8.95
C PHE A 191 1.06 0.49 8.10
N LEU A 192 -0.24 0.48 8.41
CA LEU A 192 -1.23 1.30 7.73
C LEU A 192 -1.06 2.80 8.04
N GLY A 193 -0.81 3.16 9.30
CA GLY A 193 -0.55 4.52 9.72
C GLY A 193 0.70 5.10 9.06
N LEU A 194 1.76 4.30 8.95
CA LEU A 194 2.98 4.69 8.23
C LEU A 194 2.71 4.92 6.74
N LEU A 195 1.92 4.05 6.10
CA LEU A 195 1.51 4.25 4.71
C LEU A 195 0.77 5.59 4.52
N PHE A 196 -0.21 5.90 5.37
CA PHE A 196 -0.96 7.15 5.29
C PHE A 196 -0.11 8.38 5.58
N LEU A 197 0.79 8.31 6.55
CA LEU A 197 1.73 9.39 6.83
C LEU A 197 2.60 9.69 5.59
N LEU A 198 3.17 8.66 4.96
CA LEU A 198 3.99 8.81 3.76
C LEU A 198 3.18 9.39 2.58
N MET A 199 1.94 8.92 2.39
CA MET A 199 1.05 9.44 1.35
C MET A 199 0.67 10.91 1.58
N ILE A 200 0.28 11.29 2.80
CA ILE A 200 -0.07 12.69 3.13
C ILE A 200 1.14 13.60 2.94
N GLN A 201 2.33 13.14 3.34
CA GLN A 201 3.57 13.87 3.14
C GLN A 201 3.91 14.03 1.65
N PHE A 202 3.68 12.98 0.84
CA PHE A 202 3.78 13.09 -0.62
C PHE A 202 2.79 14.11 -1.18
N PHE A 203 1.50 14.02 -0.82
CA PHE A 203 0.46 14.94 -1.32
C PHE A 203 0.81 16.40 -1.03
N ARG A 204 1.24 16.67 0.21
CA ARG A 204 1.65 17.99 0.67
C ARG A 204 2.80 18.56 -0.17
N LYS A 205 3.79 17.75 -0.51
CA LYS A 205 4.94 18.19 -1.33
C LYS A 205 4.63 18.25 -2.82
N ALA A 206 3.84 17.31 -3.33
CA ALA A 206 3.47 17.23 -4.74
C ALA A 206 2.59 18.41 -5.16
N LEU A 207 1.67 18.84 -4.30
CA LEU A 207 0.80 20.01 -4.51
C LEU A 207 1.42 21.33 -4.04
N ASN A 208 2.71 21.34 -3.67
CA ASN A 208 3.43 22.51 -3.16
C ASN A 208 2.65 23.35 -2.13
N LEU A 209 1.94 22.69 -1.21
CA LEU A 209 0.96 23.34 -0.34
C LEU A 209 1.55 24.45 0.53
N ARG A 210 2.85 24.38 0.84
CA ARG A 210 3.54 25.41 1.64
C ARG A 210 3.50 26.77 0.95
N ALA A 211 3.70 26.81 -0.37
CA ALA A 211 3.72 28.06 -1.14
C ALA A 211 2.30 28.45 -1.57
N ASP A 212 1.55 27.50 -2.15
CA ASP A 212 0.30 27.81 -2.85
C ASP A 212 -0.91 27.89 -1.90
N PHE A 213 -0.91 27.11 -0.81
CA PHE A 213 -2.05 26.99 0.11
C PHE A 213 -1.61 26.90 1.59
N PRO A 214 -1.00 27.94 2.17
CA PRO A 214 -0.34 27.87 3.48
C PRO A 214 -1.28 27.50 4.64
N ARG A 215 -2.56 27.92 4.59
CA ARG A 215 -3.57 27.53 5.59
C ARG A 215 -3.89 26.03 5.53
N ILE A 216 -4.04 25.49 4.31
CA ILE A 216 -4.29 24.07 4.10
C ILE A 216 -3.05 23.24 4.48
N ASN A 217 -1.84 23.73 4.20
CA ASN A 217 -0.62 23.04 4.61
C ASN A 217 -0.57 22.79 6.14
N LYS A 218 -1.13 23.68 6.97
CA LYS A 218 -1.26 23.43 8.42
C LYS A 218 -2.15 22.22 8.74
N LEU A 219 -3.24 22.02 7.97
CA LEU A 219 -4.11 20.85 8.13
C LEU A 219 -3.38 19.54 7.75
N PHE A 220 -2.56 19.55 6.70
CA PHE A 220 -1.73 18.39 6.34
C PHE A 220 -0.68 18.09 7.40
N LEU A 221 -0.05 19.13 7.97
CA LEU A 221 0.88 18.97 9.10
C LEU A 221 0.18 18.38 10.33
N LEU A 222 -1.04 18.83 10.65
CA LEU A 222 -1.85 18.23 11.70
C LEU A 222 -2.14 16.75 11.42
N GLY A 223 -2.46 16.41 10.17
CA GLY A 223 -2.63 15.02 9.72
C GLY A 223 -1.37 14.18 9.92
N ILE A 224 -0.20 14.71 9.55
CA ILE A 224 1.09 14.02 9.76
C ILE A 224 1.35 13.79 11.25
N CYS A 225 1.11 14.79 12.10
CA CYS A 225 1.23 14.64 13.56
C CYS A 225 0.25 13.59 14.10
N PHE A 226 -0.99 13.61 13.63
CA PHE A 226 -2.01 12.63 14.00
C PHE A 226 -1.56 11.21 13.64
N PHE A 227 -1.14 10.95 12.39
CA PHE A 227 -0.67 9.63 12.00
C PHE A 227 0.62 9.23 12.71
N GLY A 228 1.52 10.18 13.02
CA GLY A 228 2.68 9.94 13.87
C GLY A 228 2.28 9.43 15.26
N PHE A 229 1.29 10.09 15.89
CA PHE A 229 0.72 9.64 17.15
C PHE A 229 0.06 8.26 17.04
N ILE A 230 -0.73 8.01 15.98
CA ILE A 230 -1.36 6.70 15.73
C ILE A 230 -0.32 5.59 15.61
N ILE A 231 0.79 5.82 14.91
CA ILE A 231 1.89 4.85 14.76
C ILE A 231 2.48 4.52 16.14
N ILE A 232 2.82 5.54 16.94
CA ILE A 232 3.42 5.35 18.27
C ILE A 232 2.45 4.64 19.21
N LEU A 233 1.20 5.09 19.26
CA LEU A 233 0.15 4.49 20.10
C LEU A 233 -0.01 3.01 19.79
N ASN A 234 -0.22 2.67 18.51
CA ASN A 234 -0.44 1.28 18.09
C ASN A 234 0.82 0.41 18.25
N PHE A 235 2.01 1.00 18.10
CA PHE A 235 3.26 0.28 18.36
C PHE A 235 3.36 -0.09 19.84
N ILE A 236 3.13 0.86 20.75
CA ILE A 236 3.17 0.62 22.21
C ILE A 236 2.11 -0.41 22.62
N THR A 237 0.86 -0.25 22.18
CA THR A 237 -0.21 -1.20 22.54
C THR A 237 0.05 -2.60 21.97
N SER A 238 0.66 -2.69 20.78
CA SER A 238 1.02 -4.00 20.23
C SER A 238 2.05 -4.73 21.10
N LEU A 239 2.89 -4.01 21.87
CA LEU A 239 3.91 -4.63 22.70
C LEU A 239 3.31 -5.58 23.74
N SER A 240 2.18 -5.19 24.34
CA SER A 240 1.44 -5.97 25.34
C SER A 240 0.32 -6.85 24.77
N TRP A 241 0.28 -7.05 23.44
CA TRP A 241 -0.67 -7.95 22.80
C TRP A 241 -0.32 -9.43 23.10
N PRO A 242 -1.30 -10.31 23.36
CA PRO A 242 -2.76 -10.10 23.33
C PRO A 242 -3.34 -9.51 24.61
N HIS A 243 -4.43 -8.75 24.48
CA HIS A 243 -5.14 -8.14 25.60
C HIS A 243 -6.33 -9.00 26.06
N GLU A 244 -7.01 -8.57 27.13
CA GLU A 244 -8.20 -9.23 27.66
C GLU A 244 -9.32 -9.33 26.60
N GLU A 245 -9.42 -8.33 25.72
CA GLU A 245 -10.42 -8.28 24.63
C GLU A 245 -10.32 -9.46 23.65
N GLN A 246 -9.15 -10.08 23.50
CA GLN A 246 -8.97 -11.25 22.63
C GLN A 246 -9.13 -12.58 23.38
N MET A 247 -9.26 -12.55 24.71
CA MET A 247 -9.27 -13.74 25.56
C MET A 247 -10.61 -13.96 26.26
N ASN A 248 -11.32 -12.87 26.61
CA ASN A 248 -12.60 -12.90 27.31
C ASN A 248 -13.70 -12.31 26.43
N LEU A 249 -14.34 -13.16 25.63
CA LEU A 249 -15.42 -12.78 24.72
C LEU A 249 -16.78 -12.60 25.40
N ILE A 250 -16.91 -12.99 26.67
CA ILE A 250 -18.10 -12.72 27.47
C ILE A 250 -18.11 -11.24 27.85
N LYS A 251 -16.98 -10.73 28.36
CA LYS A 251 -16.81 -9.31 28.72
C LYS A 251 -16.69 -8.43 27.48
N TYR A 252 -16.03 -8.92 26.43
CA TYR A 252 -15.82 -8.19 25.17
C TYR A 252 -16.35 -8.97 23.96
N PRO A 253 -17.67 -8.89 23.69
CA PRO A 253 -18.29 -9.60 22.57
C PRO A 253 -17.58 -9.33 21.23
N PRO A 254 -17.59 -10.30 20.29
CA PRO A 254 -17.03 -10.11 18.95
C PRO A 254 -17.72 -8.98 18.19
N ASP A 255 -16.97 -7.93 17.86
CA ASP A 255 -17.48 -6.73 17.17
C ASP A 255 -17.08 -6.66 15.68
N SER A 256 -16.13 -7.50 15.25
CA SER A 256 -15.52 -7.46 13.90
C SER A 256 -14.84 -6.13 13.55
N LEU A 257 -14.58 -5.27 14.53
CA LEU A 257 -14.01 -3.93 14.30
C LEU A 257 -12.48 -3.93 14.27
N GLY A 258 -11.84 -5.05 14.61
CA GLY A 258 -10.38 -5.18 14.64
C GLY A 258 -9.73 -4.75 15.97
N PRO A 259 -8.41 -4.93 16.06
CA PRO A 259 -7.61 -4.62 17.25
C PRO A 259 -7.42 -3.11 17.44
N GLY A 260 -6.88 -2.72 18.60
CA GLY A 260 -6.52 -1.35 18.92
C GLY A 260 -7.60 -0.52 19.59
N ILE A 261 -7.14 0.50 20.30
CA ILE A 261 -7.97 1.51 20.99
C ILE A 261 -8.73 2.33 19.95
N ILE A 262 -8.02 2.80 18.92
CA ILE A 262 -8.60 3.52 17.79
C ILE A 262 -8.87 2.52 16.67
N LYS A 263 -10.14 2.36 16.31
CA LYS A 263 -10.56 1.35 15.36
C LYS A 263 -10.14 1.72 13.93
N PRO A 264 -9.90 0.74 13.04
CA PRO A 264 -9.41 0.99 11.69
C PRO A 264 -10.24 2.03 10.92
N TYR A 265 -11.58 1.92 10.96
CA TYR A 265 -12.45 2.86 10.25
C TYR A 265 -12.25 4.32 10.68
N GLN A 266 -11.93 4.57 11.96
CA GLN A 266 -11.63 5.90 12.49
C GLN A 266 -10.30 6.44 11.97
N ILE A 267 -9.33 5.55 11.68
CA ILE A 267 -8.03 5.90 11.08
C ILE A 267 -8.20 6.27 9.59
N PHE A 268 -9.14 5.63 8.88
CA PHE A 268 -9.41 5.93 7.46
C PHE A 268 -10.09 7.28 7.24
N ILE A 269 -10.95 7.74 8.16
CA ILE A 269 -11.70 9.01 8.03
C ILE A 269 -10.77 10.23 7.80
N PRO A 270 -9.78 10.53 8.66
CA PRO A 270 -8.92 11.69 8.47
C PRO A 270 -8.05 11.58 7.21
N PHE A 271 -7.61 10.37 6.86
CA PHE A 271 -6.92 10.15 5.58
C PHE A 271 -7.82 10.45 4.38
N GLY A 272 -9.07 9.95 4.41
CA GLY A 272 -10.05 10.18 3.36
C GLY A 272 -10.36 11.66 3.14
N ILE A 273 -10.50 12.44 4.22
CA ILE A 273 -10.71 13.90 4.14
C ILE A 273 -9.51 14.58 3.45
N LEU A 274 -8.28 14.24 3.84
CA LEU A 274 -7.07 14.81 3.23
C LEU A 274 -6.89 14.39 1.78
N LEU A 275 -7.27 13.16 1.42
CA LEU A 275 -7.27 12.67 0.05
C LEU A 275 -8.27 13.42 -0.82
N LEU A 276 -9.53 13.59 -0.36
CA LEU A 276 -10.56 14.35 -1.07
C LEU A 276 -10.14 15.81 -1.27
N LEU A 277 -9.51 16.41 -0.25
CA LEU A 277 -8.99 17.76 -0.37
C LEU A 277 -7.82 17.83 -1.37
N SER A 278 -6.95 16.82 -1.40
CA SER A 278 -5.85 16.72 -2.38
C SER A 278 -6.38 16.63 -3.81
N ILE A 279 -7.43 15.84 -4.03
CA ILE A 279 -8.15 15.75 -5.32
C ILE A 279 -8.64 17.13 -5.76
N LEU A 280 -9.36 17.83 -4.88
CA LEU A 280 -9.96 19.11 -5.19
C LEU A 280 -8.91 20.18 -5.52
N LEU A 281 -7.81 20.24 -4.74
CA LEU A 281 -6.71 21.16 -5.01
C LEU A 281 -5.97 20.83 -6.29
N SER A 282 -5.77 19.54 -6.57
CA SER A 282 -5.16 19.08 -7.81
C SER A 282 -6.00 19.51 -9.02
N PHE A 283 -7.32 19.38 -8.93
CA PHE A 283 -8.24 19.81 -9.97
C PHE A 283 -8.21 21.33 -10.18
N ILE A 284 -8.25 22.12 -9.09
CA ILE A 284 -8.16 23.59 -9.17
C ILE A 284 -6.83 24.02 -9.79
N SER A 285 -5.71 23.43 -9.37
CA SER A 285 -4.38 23.74 -9.89
C SER A 285 -4.24 23.35 -11.36
N TRP A 286 -4.83 22.21 -11.77
CA TRP A 286 -4.87 21.80 -13.17
C TRP A 286 -5.67 22.79 -14.04
N ARG A 287 -6.84 23.23 -13.56
CA ARG A 287 -7.66 24.25 -14.26
C ARG A 287 -6.97 25.61 -14.38
N LYS A 288 -5.98 25.89 -13.53
CA LYS A 288 -5.11 27.08 -13.62
C LYS A 288 -3.94 26.91 -14.59
N GLY A 289 -3.82 25.77 -15.27
CA GLY A 289 -2.80 25.51 -16.30
C GLY A 289 -1.59 24.68 -15.83
N ASN A 290 -1.57 24.19 -14.58
CA ASN A 290 -0.50 23.32 -14.12
C ASN A 290 -0.70 21.88 -14.61
N SER A 291 0.06 21.46 -15.64
CA SER A 291 0.00 20.12 -16.20
C SER A 291 0.40 19.03 -15.19
N ALA A 292 1.36 19.28 -14.30
CA ALA A 292 1.76 18.32 -13.27
C ALA A 292 0.60 18.00 -12.29
N SER A 293 -0.24 18.99 -11.99
CA SER A 293 -1.45 18.83 -11.18
C SER A 293 -2.55 18.06 -11.91
N GLY A 294 -2.56 18.05 -13.25
CA GLY A 294 -3.46 17.20 -14.04
C GLY A 294 -3.16 15.71 -13.82
N TYR A 295 -1.87 15.34 -13.87
CA TYR A 295 -1.43 13.97 -13.57
C TYR A 295 -1.74 13.56 -12.13
N LEU A 296 -1.56 14.46 -11.14
CA LEU A 296 -1.95 14.18 -9.74
C LEU A 296 -3.45 13.94 -9.61
N CYS A 297 -4.27 14.74 -10.30
CA CYS A 297 -5.72 14.62 -10.24
C CYS A 297 -6.17 13.25 -10.78
N LEU A 298 -5.60 12.84 -11.92
CA LEU A 298 -5.82 11.51 -12.49
C LEU A 298 -5.37 10.41 -11.51
N SER A 299 -4.18 10.55 -10.93
CA SER A 299 -3.61 9.58 -9.99
C SER A 299 -4.53 9.35 -8.78
N PHE A 300 -5.04 10.43 -8.18
CA PHE A 300 -5.94 10.31 -7.03
C PHE A 300 -7.30 9.74 -7.37
N MET A 301 -7.76 9.87 -8.62
CA MET A 301 -9.05 9.34 -9.09
C MET A 301 -9.01 7.84 -9.40
N LEU A 302 -7.85 7.32 -9.84
CA LEU A 302 -7.71 5.93 -10.30
C LEU A 302 -8.23 4.89 -9.29
N PRO A 303 -7.95 4.98 -7.97
CA PRO A 303 -8.51 4.02 -7.01
C PRO A 303 -10.04 4.03 -6.93
N PHE A 304 -10.69 5.17 -7.16
CA PHE A 304 -12.15 5.29 -7.12
C PHE A 304 -12.82 4.65 -8.33
N LEU A 305 -12.10 4.49 -9.45
CA LEU A 305 -12.58 3.75 -10.61
C LEU A 305 -12.70 2.24 -10.35
N ALA A 306 -12.16 1.71 -9.25
CA ALA A 306 -12.33 0.32 -8.88
C ALA A 306 -13.81 -0.07 -8.68
N VAL A 307 -14.65 0.85 -8.19
CA VAL A 307 -16.09 0.61 -7.96
C VAL A 307 -16.88 0.44 -9.25
N PRO A 308 -16.87 1.40 -10.21
CA PRO A 308 -17.56 1.20 -11.49
C PRO A 308 -16.95 0.02 -12.27
N LEU A 309 -15.62 -0.18 -12.19
CA LEU A 309 -14.98 -1.34 -12.79
C LEU A 309 -15.51 -2.66 -12.20
N ALA A 310 -15.73 -2.72 -10.88
CA ALA A 310 -16.37 -3.86 -10.23
C ALA A 310 -17.75 -4.15 -10.81
N GLY A 311 -18.57 -3.11 -11.01
CA GLY A 311 -19.89 -3.24 -11.63
C GLY A 311 -19.80 -3.88 -13.02
N VAL A 312 -18.93 -3.36 -13.88
CA VAL A 312 -18.73 -3.89 -15.25
C VAL A 312 -18.23 -5.33 -15.24
N VAL A 313 -17.21 -5.63 -14.43
CA VAL A 313 -16.64 -6.99 -14.34
C VAL A 313 -17.67 -7.97 -13.78
N TYR A 314 -18.49 -7.57 -12.80
CA TYR A 314 -19.55 -8.42 -12.26
C TYR A 314 -20.63 -8.74 -13.30
N LEU A 315 -20.99 -7.76 -14.13
CA LEU A 315 -22.00 -7.93 -15.19
C LEU A 315 -21.50 -8.86 -16.31
N ILE A 316 -20.24 -8.74 -16.74
CA ILE A 316 -19.70 -9.51 -17.87
C ILE A 316 -19.14 -10.87 -17.43
N PHE A 317 -18.44 -10.92 -16.28
CA PHE A 317 -17.65 -12.06 -15.82
C PHE A 317 -18.07 -12.54 -14.43
N ARG A 318 -19.38 -12.69 -14.18
CA ARG A 318 -19.94 -13.04 -12.86
C ARG A 318 -19.23 -14.21 -12.17
N GLU A 319 -19.03 -15.33 -12.86
CA GLU A 319 -18.39 -16.54 -12.31
C GLU A 319 -16.89 -16.36 -12.02
N HIS A 320 -16.22 -15.45 -12.73
CA HIS A 320 -14.78 -15.19 -12.61
C HIS A 320 -14.47 -13.89 -11.86
N PHE A 321 -15.48 -13.23 -11.29
CA PHE A 321 -15.36 -11.91 -10.66
C PHE A 321 -14.25 -11.88 -9.60
N TYR A 322 -14.23 -12.86 -8.70
CA TYR A 322 -13.25 -12.94 -7.62
C TYR A 322 -11.82 -13.24 -8.09
N LEU A 323 -11.66 -13.77 -9.30
CA LEU A 323 -10.37 -14.01 -9.93
C LEU A 323 -9.85 -12.74 -10.63
N ILE A 324 -10.72 -12.03 -11.35
CA ILE A 324 -10.36 -10.88 -12.18
C ILE A 324 -10.16 -9.61 -11.35
N MET A 325 -11.06 -9.35 -10.39
CA MET A 325 -11.08 -8.07 -9.66
C MET A 325 -9.80 -7.73 -8.89
N PRO A 326 -9.14 -8.66 -8.19
CA PRO A 326 -7.88 -8.35 -7.52
C PRO A 326 -6.80 -7.85 -8.49
N SER A 327 -6.66 -8.50 -9.65
CA SER A 327 -5.71 -8.11 -10.69
C SER A 327 -6.06 -6.76 -11.31
N ALA A 328 -7.34 -6.53 -11.63
CA ALA A 328 -7.82 -5.27 -12.17
C ALA A 328 -7.62 -4.09 -11.19
N THR A 329 -7.88 -4.32 -9.91
CA THR A 329 -7.64 -3.33 -8.84
C THR A 329 -6.14 -3.07 -8.66
N GLY A 330 -5.32 -4.12 -8.73
CA GLY A 330 -3.87 -4.01 -8.69
C GLY A 330 -3.30 -3.18 -9.85
N PHE A 331 -3.86 -3.34 -11.06
CA PHE A 331 -3.50 -2.54 -12.22
C PHE A 331 -3.83 -1.05 -12.04
N LEU A 332 -5.01 -0.72 -11.51
CA LEU A 332 -5.37 0.66 -11.17
C LEU A 332 -4.40 1.26 -10.13
N LEU A 333 -4.02 0.48 -9.11
CA LEU A 333 -3.06 0.93 -8.10
C LEU A 333 -1.68 1.21 -8.72
N LEU A 334 -1.16 0.31 -9.56
CA LEU A 334 0.11 0.52 -10.24
C LEU A 334 0.05 1.73 -11.19
N SER A 335 -1.06 1.90 -11.90
CA SER A 335 -1.30 3.05 -12.79
C SER A 335 -1.31 4.38 -12.02
N MET A 336 -1.83 4.40 -10.79
CA MET A 336 -1.75 5.56 -9.89
C MET A 336 -0.31 5.92 -9.58
N PHE A 337 0.56 4.95 -9.32
CA PHE A 337 1.97 5.22 -9.07
C PHE A 337 2.72 5.67 -10.32
N VAL A 338 2.38 5.14 -11.51
CA VAL A 338 2.93 5.62 -12.79
C VAL A 338 2.57 7.09 -13.02
N THR A 339 1.30 7.45 -12.82
CA THR A 339 0.82 8.83 -13.01
C THR A 339 1.36 9.80 -11.96
N PHE A 340 1.63 9.35 -10.73
CA PHE A 340 2.44 10.12 -9.77
C PHE A 340 3.85 10.38 -10.28
N GLY A 341 4.49 9.38 -10.87
CA GLY A 341 5.81 9.53 -11.49
C GLY A 341 5.83 10.59 -12.58
N PHE A 342 4.80 10.60 -13.44
CA PHE A 342 4.63 11.62 -14.48
C PHE A 342 4.38 13.02 -13.92
N SER A 343 3.59 13.15 -12.86
CA SER A 343 3.43 14.45 -12.19
C SER A 343 4.76 15.01 -11.70
N VAL A 344 5.56 14.19 -11.02
CA VAL A 344 6.87 14.63 -10.52
C VAL A 344 7.80 14.97 -11.68
N ALA A 345 7.80 14.16 -12.75
CA ALA A 345 8.61 14.42 -13.94
C ALA A 345 8.24 15.76 -14.60
N GLN A 346 6.94 16.00 -14.79
CA GLN A 346 6.44 17.22 -15.40
C GLN A 346 6.82 18.44 -14.57
N ASN A 347 6.59 18.41 -13.25
CA ASN A 347 6.93 19.50 -12.37
C ASN A 347 8.44 19.82 -12.41
N MET A 348 9.29 18.79 -12.47
CA MET A 348 10.72 18.97 -12.62
C MET A 348 11.12 19.59 -13.96
N ASN A 349 10.49 19.16 -15.05
CA ASN A 349 10.73 19.74 -16.37
C ASN A 349 10.29 21.21 -16.42
N ASP A 350 9.14 21.54 -15.83
CA ASP A 350 8.64 22.91 -15.75
C ASP A 350 9.60 23.80 -14.92
N LEU A 351 10.10 23.30 -13.79
CA LEU A 351 11.10 24.01 -12.98
C LEU A 351 12.43 24.21 -13.74
N LYS A 352 12.91 23.19 -14.45
CA LYS A 352 14.12 23.30 -15.28
C LYS A 352 13.94 24.34 -16.39
N ARG A 353 12.78 24.34 -17.05
CA ARG A 353 12.45 25.32 -18.08
C ARG A 353 12.46 26.75 -17.53
N LEU A 354 11.82 26.98 -16.38
CA LEU A 354 11.81 28.30 -15.73
C LEU A 354 13.22 28.76 -15.34
N ALA A 355 14.05 27.86 -14.80
CA ALA A 355 15.44 28.18 -14.44
C ALA A 355 16.29 28.54 -15.68
N LEU A 356 16.11 27.81 -16.79
CA LEU A 356 16.78 28.10 -18.06
C LEU A 356 16.33 29.44 -18.65
N GLU A 357 15.03 29.73 -18.65
CA GLU A 357 14.49 31.03 -19.10
C GLU A 357 15.04 32.19 -18.26
N GLN A 358 15.15 32.02 -16.94
CA GLN A 358 15.78 33.02 -16.06
C GLN A 358 17.27 33.20 -16.37
N GLN A 359 18.01 32.10 -16.57
CA GLN A 359 19.42 32.15 -16.93
C GLN A 359 19.62 32.89 -18.26
N MET A 360 18.80 32.61 -19.27
CA MET A 360 18.85 33.32 -20.56
C MET A 360 18.62 34.82 -20.39
N ARG A 361 17.61 35.23 -19.60
CA ARG A 361 17.34 36.66 -19.33
C ARG A 361 18.50 37.34 -18.60
N LEU A 362 19.16 36.64 -17.68
CA LEU A 362 20.35 37.18 -17.00
C LEU A 362 21.51 37.35 -17.97
N THR A 363 21.76 36.36 -18.84
CA THR A 363 22.78 36.45 -19.89
C THR A 363 22.52 37.63 -20.84
N GLU A 364 21.27 37.81 -21.29
CA GLU A 364 20.88 38.93 -22.14
C GLU A 364 21.08 40.28 -21.42
N ALA A 365 20.75 40.36 -20.13
CA ALA A 365 20.99 41.57 -19.34
C ALA A 365 22.49 41.85 -19.20
N TYR A 366 23.34 40.83 -19.00
CA TYR A 366 24.79 41.00 -18.93
C TYR A 366 25.39 41.51 -20.24
N GLN A 367 24.89 41.08 -21.40
CA GLN A 367 25.32 41.59 -22.71
C GLN A 367 25.08 43.10 -22.87
N ARG A 368 24.16 43.71 -22.10
CA ARG A 368 23.95 45.17 -22.10
C ARG A 368 25.06 45.93 -21.38
N PHE A 369 25.76 45.29 -20.44
CA PHE A 369 26.87 45.90 -19.67
C PHE A 369 28.24 45.55 -20.24
N VAL A 370 28.34 44.44 -20.97
CA VAL A 370 29.56 44.02 -21.67
C VAL A 370 29.21 43.77 -23.13
N PRO A 371 29.34 44.79 -24.00
CA PRO A 371 28.98 44.67 -25.41
C PRO A 371 29.84 43.61 -26.12
N GLU A 372 29.26 42.90 -27.08
CA GLU A 372 30.01 41.91 -27.88
C GLU A 372 31.20 42.56 -28.60
N GLN A 373 31.09 43.83 -29.01
CA GLN A 373 32.19 44.56 -29.63
C GLN A 373 33.40 44.69 -28.71
N LEU A 374 33.20 44.79 -27.38
CA LEU A 374 34.31 44.80 -26.43
C LEU A 374 35.02 43.45 -26.37
N LEU A 375 34.26 42.35 -26.40
CA LEU A 375 34.81 40.98 -26.44
C LEU A 375 35.55 40.72 -27.76
N SER A 376 34.97 41.09 -28.89
CA SER A 376 35.63 41.02 -30.20
C SER A 376 36.90 41.88 -30.24
N ASN A 377 36.87 43.05 -29.57
CA ASN A 377 38.07 43.88 -29.45
C ASN A 377 39.15 43.18 -28.64
N LEU A 378 38.81 42.52 -27.53
CA LEU A 378 39.71 41.69 -26.71
C LEU A 378 40.09 40.34 -27.34
N GLU A 379 39.61 40.04 -28.56
CA GLU A 379 39.83 38.76 -29.25
C GLU A 379 39.33 37.55 -28.44
N LYS A 380 38.19 37.73 -27.77
CA LYS A 380 37.50 36.69 -26.98
C LYS A 380 36.14 36.37 -27.59
N GLU A 381 35.78 35.09 -27.57
CA GLU A 381 34.48 34.61 -28.05
C GLU A 381 33.41 34.66 -26.95
N SER A 382 33.80 34.52 -25.67
CA SER A 382 32.88 34.58 -24.53
C SER A 382 33.42 35.45 -23.39
N ILE A 383 32.51 36.09 -22.64
CA ILE A 383 32.84 36.76 -21.38
C ILE A 383 33.47 35.80 -20.36
N LEU A 384 33.19 34.50 -20.47
CA LEU A 384 33.79 33.47 -19.62
C LEU A 384 35.30 33.29 -19.89
N ASP A 385 35.80 33.76 -21.04
CA ASP A 385 37.21 33.66 -21.43
C ASP A 385 38.03 34.88 -20.98
N VAL A 386 37.38 35.89 -20.41
CA VAL A 386 38.00 37.14 -19.95
C VAL A 386 38.53 36.93 -18.53
N ARG A 387 39.83 37.18 -18.35
CA ARG A 387 40.50 37.14 -17.04
C ARG A 387 40.91 38.54 -16.59
N LEU A 388 41.10 38.69 -15.27
CA LEU A 388 41.62 39.93 -14.72
C LEU A 388 43.02 40.20 -15.30
N GLY A 389 43.19 41.36 -15.93
CA GLY A 389 44.44 41.76 -16.59
C GLY A 389 44.49 41.46 -18.09
N ASP A 390 43.45 40.86 -18.68
CA ASP A 390 43.36 40.72 -20.14
C ASP A 390 43.34 42.11 -20.80
N GLN A 391 44.26 42.31 -21.74
CA GLN A 391 44.42 43.57 -22.47
C GLN A 391 44.91 43.27 -23.89
N VAL A 392 44.60 44.16 -24.82
CA VAL A 392 45.01 44.09 -26.22
C VAL A 392 45.44 45.48 -26.67
N GLN A 393 46.45 45.55 -27.53
CA GLN A 393 46.85 46.79 -28.18
C GLN A 393 46.12 46.90 -29.52
N LYS A 394 45.27 47.92 -29.68
CA LYS A 394 44.57 48.22 -30.93
C LYS A 394 44.67 49.71 -31.26
N GLU A 395 44.81 50.03 -32.55
CA GLU A 395 44.71 51.40 -33.06
C GLU A 395 43.23 51.74 -33.27
N MET A 396 42.74 52.78 -32.59
CA MET A 396 41.34 53.18 -32.65
C MET A 396 41.17 54.69 -32.45
N SER A 397 40.20 55.28 -33.15
CA SER A 397 39.84 56.70 -32.97
C SER A 397 38.89 56.87 -31.79
N ILE A 398 39.20 57.80 -30.88
CA ILE A 398 38.38 58.10 -29.70
C ILE A 398 37.67 59.43 -29.93
N LEU A 399 36.33 59.44 -29.75
CA LEU A 399 35.52 60.66 -29.77
C LEU A 399 35.10 61.02 -28.34
N PHE A 400 35.31 62.28 -27.95
CA PHE A 400 34.81 62.85 -26.71
C PHE A 400 33.68 63.85 -27.02
N SER A 401 32.59 63.77 -26.27
CA SER A 401 31.45 64.69 -26.38
C SER A 401 30.81 64.87 -25.00
N ASP A 402 30.40 66.10 -24.68
CA ASP A 402 29.78 66.47 -23.41
C ASP A 402 28.63 67.47 -23.64
N ILE A 403 27.66 67.47 -22.74
CA ILE A 403 26.52 68.39 -22.77
C ILE A 403 26.93 69.68 -22.06
N ARG A 404 26.88 70.80 -22.79
CA ARG A 404 27.13 72.12 -22.21
C ARG A 404 26.18 72.39 -21.04
N SER A 405 26.73 72.86 -19.94
CA SER A 405 25.96 73.27 -18.75
C SER A 405 25.13 72.14 -18.13
N PHE A 406 25.59 70.89 -18.21
CA PHE A 406 24.91 69.74 -17.60
C PHE A 406 24.61 69.94 -16.10
N THR A 407 25.55 70.52 -15.36
CA THR A 407 25.41 70.80 -13.92
C THR A 407 24.28 71.77 -13.56
N THR A 408 23.80 72.57 -14.51
CA THR A 408 22.62 73.43 -14.27
C THR A 408 21.28 72.73 -14.54
N LEU A 409 21.30 71.53 -15.14
CA LEU A 409 20.10 70.74 -15.47
C LEU A 409 19.83 69.59 -14.49
N SER A 410 20.81 69.19 -13.67
CA SER A 410 20.73 68.14 -12.64
C SER A 410 20.50 68.72 -11.26
#